data_AF-A0A0W1DUB7-F1
#
_entry.id   AF-A0A0W1DUB7-F1
#
_cell.length_a   1.000
_cell.length_b   1.000
_cell.length_c   1.000
_cell.angle_alpha   90.00
_cell.angle_beta   90.00
_cell.angle_gamma   90.00
#
_symmetry.space_group_name_H-M   'P 1'
#
loop_
_entity.id
_entity.type
_entity.pdbx_description
1 polymer ?
#
loop_
_entity_poly.entity_id
_entity_poly.type
_entity_poly.pdbx_seq_one_letter_code
_entity_poly.pdbx_strand_id
1 'polypeptide(L)'
;MRSWKLEDAKARFSEVVRLAESEGPQRVTVRGREAVVVMSVAELNRLLPDNPEQLSLVPFLEGLHLDGLNLEREIDRGRDFAL
;
A
#
# COMPACT_ATOMS: atom_id res chain seq x y z
N MET A 1 -11.46 -8.43 -8.42
CA MET A 1 -12.04 -7.45 -7.49
C MET A 1 -13.39 -6.99 -8.01
N ARG A 2 -14.48 -7.34 -7.34
CA ARG A 2 -15.84 -6.96 -7.76
C ARG A 2 -16.04 -5.46 -7.54
N SER A 3 -16.78 -4.82 -8.44
CA SER A 3 -17.11 -3.40 -8.37
C SER A 3 -18.61 -3.24 -8.14
N TRP A 4 -18.96 -2.41 -7.17
CA TRP A 4 -20.34 -2.13 -6.75
C TRP A 4 -20.68 -0.69 -7.11
N LYS A 5 -21.89 -0.44 -7.63
CA LYS A 5 -22.44 0.92 -7.57
C LYS A 5 -22.82 1.22 -6.12
N LEU A 6 -22.74 2.48 -5.71
CA LEU A 6 -23.04 2.88 -4.34
C LEU A 6 -24.45 2.43 -3.89
N GLU A 7 -25.44 2.54 -4.78
CA GLU A 7 -26.81 2.08 -4.51
C GLU A 7 -26.89 0.57 -4.22
N ASP A 8 -26.18 -0.25 -5.00
CA ASP A 8 -26.15 -1.71 -4.83
C ASP A 8 -25.40 -2.09 -3.54
N ALA A 9 -24.27 -1.42 -3.28
CA ALA A 9 -23.49 -1.62 -2.07
C ALA A 9 -24.31 -1.31 -0.81
N LYS A 10 -25.11 -0.24 -0.83
CA LYS A 10 -25.99 0.13 0.28
C LYS A 10 -27.09 -0.92 0.50
N ALA A 11 -27.69 -1.42 -0.57
CA ALA A 11 -28.75 -2.44 -0.48
C ALA A 11 -28.23 -3.81 -0.03
N ARG A 12 -26.95 -4.12 -0.30
CA ARG A 12 -26.34 -5.43 -0.05
C ARG A 12 -25.10 -5.34 0.84
N PHE A 13 -25.09 -4.40 1.78
CA PHE A 13 -23.87 -4.09 2.55
C PHE A 13 -23.31 -5.31 3.30
N SER A 14 -24.17 -6.15 3.87
CA SER A 14 -23.73 -7.38 4.55
C SER A 14 -23.02 -8.36 3.61
N GLU A 15 -23.41 -8.43 2.34
CA GLU A 15 -22.70 -9.23 1.34
C GLU A 15 -21.36 -8.60 0.97
N VAL A 16 -21.31 -7.27 0.81
CA VAL A 16 -20.05 -6.56 0.56
C VAL A 16 -19.04 -6.85 1.67
N VAL A 17 -19.47 -6.78 2.93
CA VAL A 17 -18.63 -7.10 4.10
C VAL A 17 -18.17 -8.55 4.07
N ARG A 18 -19.07 -9.51 3.87
CA ARG A 18 -18.70 -10.94 3.79
C ARG A 18 -17.67 -11.19 2.70
N LEU A 19 -17.85 -10.62 1.51
CA LEU A 19 -16.90 -10.75 0.40
C LEU A 19 -15.59 -10.04 0.68
N ALA A 20 -15.61 -8.88 1.36
CA ALA A 20 -14.41 -8.18 1.80
C ALA A 20 -13.55 -9.02 2.77
N GLU A 21 -14.20 -9.86 3.58
CA GLU A 21 -13.53 -10.78 4.50
C GLU A 21 -13.06 -12.07 3.82
N SER A 22 -13.88 -12.69 2.96
CA SER A 22 -13.61 -14.02 2.40
C SER A 22 -12.89 -14.01 1.05
N GLU A 23 -13.15 -13.01 0.21
CA GLU A 23 -12.65 -12.93 -1.17
C GLU A 23 -11.68 -11.75 -1.38
N GLY A 24 -11.49 -10.93 -0.34
CA GLY A 24 -10.62 -9.77 -0.38
C GLY A 24 -11.33 -8.47 -0.81
N PRO A 25 -10.59 -7.39 -1.07
CA PRO A 25 -11.17 -6.05 -1.15
C PRO A 25 -12.25 -5.88 -2.24
N GLN A 26 -13.23 -5.01 -1.96
CA GLN A 26 -14.39 -4.75 -2.81
C GLN A 26 -14.41 -3.27 -3.22
N ARG A 27 -14.50 -2.95 -4.51
CA ARG A 27 -14.56 -1.57 -4.98
C ARG A 27 -16.00 -1.05 -4.95
N VAL A 28 -16.18 0.21 -4.57
CA VAL A 28 -17.46 0.93 -4.67
C VAL A 28 -17.27 2.16 -5.56
N THR A 29 -18.25 2.38 -6.44
CA THR A 29 -18.26 3.46 -7.42
C THR A 29 -19.41 4.42 -7.17
N VAL A 30 -19.17 5.71 -7.42
CA VAL A 30 -20.18 6.77 -7.41
C VAL A 30 -20.22 7.39 -8.79
N ARG A 31 -21.39 7.34 -9.44
CA ARG A 31 -21.59 7.86 -10.81
C ARG A 31 -20.54 7.30 -11.80
N GLY A 32 -20.23 6.01 -11.67
CA GLY A 32 -19.28 5.29 -12.53
C GLY A 32 -17.80 5.54 -12.24
N ARG A 33 -17.46 6.36 -11.23
CA ARG A 33 -16.06 6.59 -10.82
C ARG A 33 -15.75 5.83 -9.55
N GLU A 34 -14.54 5.29 -9.46
CA GLU A 34 -14.06 4.64 -8.24
C GLU A 34 -14.02 5.65 -7.09
N ALA A 35 -14.66 5.30 -5.98
CA ALA A 35 -14.82 6.21 -4.84
C ALA A 35 -14.15 5.66 -3.58
N VAL A 36 -14.42 4.40 -3.23
CA VAL A 36 -13.86 3.75 -2.04
C VAL A 36 -13.60 2.27 -2.28
N VAL A 37 -12.79 1.67 -1.41
CA VAL A 37 -12.59 0.22 -1.31
C VAL A 37 -12.99 -0.22 0.09
N VAL A 38 -13.78 -1.30 0.19
CA VAL A 38 -14.11 -1.98 1.45
C VAL A 38 -13.23 -3.21 1.59
N MET A 39 -12.55 -3.36 2.72
CA MET A 39 -11.65 -4.49 3.00
C MET A 39 -11.71 -4.88 4.48
N SER A 40 -11.28 -6.09 4.80
CA SER A 40 -11.18 -6.51 6.20
C SER A 40 -10.12 -5.72 6.95
N VAL A 41 -10.31 -5.56 8.25
CA VAL A 41 -9.32 -4.91 9.14
C VAL A 41 -8.00 -5.69 9.13
N ALA A 42 -8.05 -7.01 9.03
CA ALA A 42 -6.84 -7.83 8.94
C ALA A 42 -6.01 -7.55 7.68
N GLU A 43 -6.67 -7.30 6.53
CA GLU A 43 -5.98 -6.90 5.31
C GLU A 43 -5.41 -5.48 5.43
N LEU A 44 -6.19 -4.55 6.01
CA LEU A 44 -5.72 -3.19 6.25
C LEU A 44 -4.49 -3.17 7.15
N ASN A 45 -4.50 -3.92 8.24
CA ASN A 45 -3.37 -4.02 9.18
C ASN A 45 -2.12 -4.66 8.55
N ARG A 46 -2.28 -5.54 7.56
CA ARG A 46 -1.13 -6.08 6.81
C ARG A 46 -0.50 -5.05 5.88
N LEU A 47 -1.28 -4.11 5.37
CA LEU A 47 -0.81 -3.06 4.46
C LEU A 47 -0.27 -1.84 5.21
N LEU A 48 -0.82 -1.57 6.39
CA LEU A 48 -0.34 -0.50 7.24
C LEU A 48 0.89 -0.95 8.03
N PRO A 49 1.88 -0.07 8.21
CA PRO A 49 2.91 -0.29 9.21
C PRO A 49 2.30 -0.32 10.61
N ASP A 50 2.82 -1.18 11.49
CA ASP A 50 2.42 -1.23 12.90
C ASP A 50 2.63 0.12 13.62
N ASN A 51 3.56 0.95 13.12
CA ASN A 51 3.81 2.30 13.62
C ASN A 51 4.14 3.28 12.48
N PRO A 52 3.18 4.06 11.98
CA PRO A 52 3.39 4.96 10.85
C PRO A 52 4.39 6.08 11.15
N GLU A 53 4.61 6.44 12.43
CA GLU A 53 5.58 7.46 12.81
C GLU A 53 7.03 6.95 12.83
N GLN A 54 7.22 5.63 12.91
CA GLN A 54 8.54 4.99 12.79
C GLN A 54 9.02 4.86 11.34
N LEU A 55 8.17 5.11 10.35
CA LEU A 55 8.53 5.00 8.94
C LEU A 55 9.26 6.22 8.37
N SER A 56 9.53 7.24 9.18
CA SER A 56 10.29 8.38 8.69
C SER A 56 11.74 7.96 8.49
N LEU A 57 12.10 7.75 7.22
CA LEU A 57 13.44 7.35 6.81
C LEU A 57 14.49 8.33 7.34
N VAL A 58 14.17 9.62 7.44
CA VAL A 58 15.13 10.66 7.86
C VAL A 58 15.55 10.49 9.33
N PRO A 59 14.66 10.52 10.34
CA PRO A 59 15.00 10.18 11.73
C PRO A 59 15.66 8.80 11.88
N PHE A 60 15.24 7.80 11.09
CA PHE A 60 15.88 6.49 11.10
C PHE A 60 17.35 6.57 10.68
N LEU A 61 17.64 7.23 9.55
CA LEU A 61 19.01 7.40 9.05
C LEU A 61 19.85 8.29 9.98
N GLU A 62 19.27 9.34 10.57
CA GLU A 62 19.94 10.17 11.58
C GLU A 62 20.34 9.37 12.82
N GLY A 63 19.49 8.42 13.25
CA GLY A 63 19.77 7.53 14.38
C GLY A 63 20.85 6.46 14.12
N LEU A 64 21.24 6.22 12.86
CA LEU A 64 22.31 5.26 12.54
C LEU A 64 23.72 5.81 12.79
N HIS A 65 23.86 7.11 13.13
CA HIS A 65 25.14 7.75 13.43
C HIS A 65 26.21 7.48 12.35
N LEU A 66 25.83 7.59 11.08
CA LEU A 66 26.67 7.28 9.92
C LEU A 66 27.71 8.38 9.61
N ASP A 67 28.25 9.01 10.64
CA ASP A 67 29.24 10.07 10.51
C ASP A 67 30.49 9.55 9.78
N GLY A 68 30.92 10.28 8.75
CA GLY A 68 32.15 9.96 8.00
C GLY A 68 32.01 8.93 6.88
N LEU A 69 30.78 8.52 6.51
CA LEU A 69 30.59 7.76 5.27
C LEU A 69 30.96 8.61 4.05
N ASN A 70 31.83 8.08 3.18
CA ASN A 70 32.03 8.65 1.87
C ASN A 70 30.82 8.30 0.98
N LEU A 71 29.91 9.26 0.81
CA LEU A 71 28.72 9.14 -0.04
C LEU A 71 28.99 9.51 -1.50
N GLU A 72 30.25 9.75 -1.88
CA GLU A 72 30.59 9.94 -3.28
C GLU A 72 30.20 8.68 -4.07
N ARG A 73 29.37 8.90 -5.08
CA ARG A 73 28.97 7.82 -5.99
C ARG A 73 30.20 7.36 -6.75
N GLU A 74 30.70 6.17 -6.41
CA GLU A 74 31.73 5.50 -7.20
C GLU A 74 31.20 5.32 -8.64
N ILE A 75 32.02 5.68 -9.63
CA ILE A 75 31.65 5.54 -11.04
C ILE A 75 31.82 4.07 -11.41
N ASP A 76 30.84 3.25 -11.08
CA ASP A 76 30.76 1.87 -11.56
C ASP A 76 30.38 1.89 -13.04
N ARG A 77 31.40 1.82 -13.90
CA ARG A 77 31.21 1.58 -15.33
C ARG A 77 30.99 0.08 -15.45
N GLY A 78 29.72 -0.32 -15.54
CA GLY A 78 29.31 -1.72 -15.58
C GLY A 78 30.17 -2.59 -16.49
N ARG A 79 30.24 -3.89 -16.18
CA ARG A 79 31.10 -4.86 -16.85
C ARG A 79 30.97 -4.82 -18.37
N ASP A 80 32.13 -4.86 -19.04
CA ASP A 80 32.21 -5.01 -20.49
C ASP A 80 31.43 -6.25 -20.93
N PHE A 81 30.37 -6.02 -21.70
CA PHE A 81 29.57 -7.07 -22.32
C PHE A 81 30.04 -7.23 -23.76
N ALA A 82 30.57 -8.41 -24.11
CA ALA A 82 30.84 -8.77 -25.50
C ALA A 82 29.53 -9.27 -26.14
N LEU A 83 29.17 -8.68 -27.29
CA LEU A 83 28.03 -9.08 -28.12
C LEU A 83 28.38 -10.29 -29.00
#